data_AF-A0A950P842-F1
#
_entry.id   AF-A0A950P842-F1
#
_cell.length_a   1.000
_cell.length_b   1.000
_cell.length_c   1.000
_cell.angle_alpha   90.00
_cell.angle_beta   90.00
_cell.angle_gamma   90.00
#
_symmetry.space_group_name_H-M   'P 1'
#
loop_
_entity.id
_entity.type
_entity.pdbx_description
1 polymer ?
#
loop_
_entity_poly.entity_id
_entity_poly.type
_entity_poly.pdbx_seq_one_letter_code
_entity_poly.pdbx_strand_id
1 'polypeptide(L)'
;MPEGDTIAYAANRMRPVLEGQVPDAIETPQRRHAMDRWPERLSGRAVTAVDTHGKHLFLRFEGDLVLHSHLGMSGVWGVYGPGRRWGRSRSRAWLVVRRGATEVVEFDGPVLELVTAGRVRFDQRLAALGPDVLADEFRASQFPARLRAD
;
A
#
# COMPACT_ATOMS: atom_id res chain seq x y z
N MET A 1 9.95 0.41 -14.22
CA MET A 1 9.80 -0.43 -13.02
C MET A 1 9.31 0.49 -11.91
N PRO A 2 8.26 0.14 -11.14
CA PRO A 2 7.92 0.86 -9.92
C PRO A 2 9.12 0.97 -8.98
N GLU A 3 9.56 2.20 -8.75
CA GLU A 3 10.58 2.54 -7.75
C GLU A 3 9.93 3.26 -6.56
N GLY A 4 10.73 3.69 -5.58
CA GLY A 4 10.20 4.31 -4.36
C GLY A 4 9.35 5.55 -4.63
N ASP A 5 9.71 6.33 -5.65
CA ASP A 5 8.97 7.51 -6.13
C ASP A 5 7.55 7.14 -6.60
N THR A 6 7.40 6.02 -7.31
CA THR A 6 6.12 5.51 -7.83
C THR A 6 5.22 5.09 -6.68
N ILE A 7 5.79 4.44 -5.66
CA ILE A 7 5.07 3.99 -4.47
C ILE A 7 4.64 5.19 -3.61
N ALA A 8 5.53 6.15 -3.39
CA ALA A 8 5.22 7.39 -2.67
C ALA A 8 4.17 8.23 -3.39
N TYR A 9 4.26 8.35 -4.73
CA TYR A 9 3.23 9.02 -5.53
C TYR A 9 1.86 8.37 -5.36
N ALA A 10 1.79 7.04 -5.41
CA ALA A 10 0.54 6.31 -5.18
C ALA A 10 0.00 6.57 -3.77
N ALA A 11 0.83 6.42 -2.73
CA ALA A 11 0.44 6.67 -1.36
C ALA A 11 -0.12 8.07 -1.17
N ASN A 12 0.57 9.11 -1.67
CA ASN A 12 0.12 10.51 -1.58
C ASN A 12 -1.25 10.75 -2.23
N ARG A 13 -1.60 10.00 -3.28
CA ARG A 13 -2.94 10.07 -3.89
C ARG A 13 -4.00 9.28 -3.13
N MET A 14 -3.60 8.24 -2.40
CA MET A 14 -4.50 7.40 -1.61
C MET A 14 -4.85 8.05 -0.27
N ARG A 15 -3.89 8.70 0.38
CA ARG A 15 -4.06 9.38 1.68
C ARG A 15 -5.34 10.23 1.77
N PRO A 16 -5.59 11.21 0.87
CA PRO A 16 -6.79 12.06 0.96
C PRO A 16 -8.12 11.30 0.73
N VAL A 17 -8.07 10.07 0.22
CA VAL A 17 -9.25 9.24 -0.04
C VAL A 17 -9.52 8.28 1.12
N LEU A 18 -8.47 7.69 1.68
CA LEU A 18 -8.58 6.55 2.59
C LEU A 18 -8.20 6.87 4.03
N GLU A 19 -7.20 7.72 4.27
CA GLU A 19 -6.65 7.90 5.62
C GLU A 19 -7.69 8.55 6.56
N GLY A 20 -7.89 7.95 7.73
CA GLY A 20 -8.94 8.30 8.68
C GLY A 20 -10.36 7.89 8.25
N GLN A 21 -10.52 7.17 7.14
CA GLN A 21 -11.82 6.79 6.59
C GLN A 21 -12.06 5.29 6.69
N VAL A 22 -13.31 4.91 6.94
CA VAL A 22 -13.81 3.53 6.77
C VAL A 22 -14.17 3.32 5.30
N PRO A 23 -13.57 2.37 4.57
CA PRO A 23 -13.98 2.09 3.20
C PRO A 23 -15.44 1.64 3.11
N ASP A 24 -16.16 2.10 2.08
CA ASP A 24 -17.55 1.69 1.83
C ASP A 24 -17.62 0.27 1.26
N ALA A 25 -16.57 -0.17 0.57
CA ALA A 25 -16.39 -1.53 0.11
C ALA A 25 -14.93 -1.88 -0.06
N ILE A 26 -14.63 -3.16 0.14
CA ILE A 26 -13.35 -3.79 -0.14
C ILE A 26 -13.64 -5.04 -0.93
N GLU A 27 -12.99 -5.20 -2.08
CA GLU A 27 -13.19 -6.34 -2.97
C GLU A 27 -11.85 -6.90 -3.41
N THR A 28 -11.78 -8.23 -3.57
CA THR A 28 -10.61 -8.94 -4.09
C THR A 28 -11.01 -9.73 -5.34
N PRO A 29 -11.08 -9.08 -6.52
CA PRO A 29 -11.61 -9.72 -7.73
C PRO A 29 -10.81 -10.93 -8.21
N GLN A 30 -9.53 -11.00 -7.88
CA GLN A 30 -8.66 -12.11 -8.23
C GLN A 30 -8.92 -13.35 -7.36
N ARG A 31 -9.06 -14.51 -8.02
CA ARG A 31 -9.35 -15.79 -7.38
C ARG A 31 -8.30 -16.22 -6.36
N ARG A 32 -7.05 -15.77 -6.52
CA ARG A 32 -5.96 -16.10 -5.61
C ARG A 32 -6.19 -15.64 -4.16
N HIS A 33 -7.05 -14.63 -3.98
CA HIS A 33 -7.41 -14.08 -2.67
C HIS A 33 -8.83 -14.48 -2.22
N ALA A 34 -9.53 -15.32 -2.99
CA ALA A 34 -10.92 -15.68 -2.70
C ALA A 34 -11.11 -16.38 -1.35
N MET A 35 -10.10 -17.11 -0.87
CA MET A 35 -10.16 -17.83 0.40
C MET A 35 -9.65 -17.00 1.59
N ASP A 36 -9.06 -15.83 1.35
CA ASP A 36 -8.40 -15.05 2.40
C ASP A 36 -9.39 -14.25 3.26
N ARG A 37 -10.62 -14.08 2.78
CA ARG A 37 -11.72 -13.36 3.44
C ARG A 37 -11.34 -11.95 3.89
N TRP A 38 -10.55 -11.24 3.07
CA TRP A 38 -10.14 -9.86 3.39
C TRP A 38 -11.31 -8.89 3.47
N PRO A 39 -12.32 -8.92 2.58
CA PRO A 39 -13.48 -8.04 2.69
C PRO A 39 -14.17 -8.16 4.06
N GLU A 40 -14.41 -9.38 4.54
CA GLU A 40 -15.07 -9.64 5.82
C GLU A 40 -14.19 -9.22 6.99
N ARG A 41 -12.88 -9.43 6.91
CA ARG A 41 -11.94 -9.06 7.98
C ARG A 41 -11.74 -7.56 8.09
N LEU A 42 -11.82 -6.83 6.98
CA LEU A 42 -11.51 -5.39 6.90
C LEU A 42 -12.76 -4.49 6.91
N SER A 43 -13.94 -5.04 6.65
CA SER A 43 -15.20 -4.28 6.68
C SER A 43 -15.41 -3.58 8.03
N GLY A 44 -15.84 -2.33 7.97
CA GLY A 44 -16.10 -1.49 9.15
C GLY A 44 -14.86 -0.96 9.87
N ARG A 45 -13.64 -1.25 9.39
CA ARG A 45 -12.39 -0.75 9.99
C ARG A 45 -11.89 0.47 9.24
N ALA A 46 -11.53 1.52 9.97
CA ALA A 46 -10.91 2.69 9.35
C ALA A 46 -9.49 2.37 8.89
N VAL A 47 -9.07 2.98 7.78
CA VAL A 47 -7.66 3.03 7.38
C VAL A 47 -6.98 4.09 8.25
N THR A 48 -6.09 3.68 9.14
CA THR A 48 -5.42 4.59 10.08
C THR A 48 -4.21 5.28 9.47
N ALA A 49 -3.57 4.67 8.47
CA ALA A 49 -2.41 5.25 7.78
C ALA A 49 -2.19 4.59 6.41
N VAL A 50 -1.54 5.32 5.50
CA VAL A 50 -1.07 4.83 4.20
C VAL A 50 0.44 5.08 4.08
N ASP A 51 1.26 4.16 4.55
CA ASP A 51 2.70 4.37 4.66
C ASP A 51 3.47 3.74 3.50
N THR A 52 4.67 4.26 3.26
CA THR A 52 5.64 3.65 2.35
C THR A 52 6.92 3.32 3.11
N HIS A 53 7.68 2.36 2.61
CA HIS A 53 9.04 2.11 3.07
C HIS A 53 9.84 1.49 1.93
N GLY A 54 10.76 2.25 1.33
CA GLY A 54 11.44 1.83 0.11
C GLY A 54 10.44 1.54 -1.02
N LYS A 55 10.38 0.29 -1.50
CA LYS A 55 9.48 -0.15 -2.58
C LYS A 55 8.16 -0.77 -2.07
N HIS A 56 7.88 -0.63 -0.78
CA HIS A 56 6.73 -1.22 -0.12
C HIS A 56 5.69 -0.17 0.24
N LEU A 57 4.42 -0.55 0.17
CA LEU A 57 3.27 0.24 0.60
C LEU A 57 2.49 -0.53 1.68
N PHE A 58 2.06 0.17 2.71
CA PHE A 58 1.29 -0.36 3.82
C PHE A 58 -0.01 0.42 4.00
N LEU A 59 -1.14 -0.24 3.78
CA LEU A 59 -2.45 0.27 4.20
C LEU A 59 -2.77 -0.30 5.58
N ARG A 60 -2.69 0.54 6.60
CA ARG A 60 -2.95 0.16 7.99
C ARG A 60 -4.41 0.35 8.31
N PHE A 61 -5.03 -0.65 8.93
CA PHE A 61 -6.41 -0.64 9.38
C PHE A 61 -6.47 -0.75 10.91
N GLU A 62 -7.58 -0.31 11.47
CA GLU A 62 -7.89 -0.53 12.89
C GLU A 62 -7.85 -2.01 13.27
N GLY A 63 -7.39 -2.30 14.49
CA GLY A 63 -7.32 -3.66 15.02
C GLY A 63 -6.14 -4.47 14.49
N ASP A 64 -4.97 -3.84 14.36
CA ASP A 64 -3.69 -4.50 14.07
C ASP A 64 -3.67 -5.25 12.73
N LEU A 65 -4.36 -4.72 11.70
CA LEU A 65 -4.39 -5.29 10.36
C LEU A 65 -3.68 -4.38 9.36
N VAL A 66 -2.82 -4.94 8.53
CA VAL A 66 -2.05 -4.19 7.53
C VAL A 66 -2.08 -4.93 6.21
N LEU A 67 -2.56 -4.26 5.15
CA LEU A 67 -2.35 -4.70 3.78
C LEU A 67 -0.96 -4.23 3.33
N HIS A 68 -0.07 -5.20 3.13
CA HIS A 68 1.29 -4.98 2.65
C HIS A 68 1.34 -5.26 1.14
N SER A 69 1.84 -4.30 0.38
CA SER A 69 2.00 -4.38 -1.07
C SER A 69 3.43 -4.10 -1.49
N HIS A 70 3.94 -4.88 -2.44
CA HIS A 70 5.17 -4.58 -3.19
C HIS A 70 4.92 -4.83 -4.68
N LEU A 71 5.00 -3.76 -5.48
CA LEU A 71 4.54 -3.74 -6.87
C LEU A 71 5.46 -4.49 -7.85
N GLY A 72 6.71 -4.74 -7.48
CA GLY A 72 7.67 -5.37 -8.39
C GLY A 72 7.78 -4.58 -9.71
N MET A 73 7.85 -5.28 -10.85
CA MET A 73 7.98 -4.63 -12.16
C MET A 73 6.65 -4.31 -12.85
N SER A 74 5.60 -5.09 -12.57
CA SER A 74 4.31 -5.05 -13.26
C SER A 74 3.22 -4.33 -12.48
N GLY A 75 3.35 -4.25 -11.17
CA GLY A 75 2.34 -3.77 -10.26
C GLY A 75 2.05 -2.29 -10.42
N VAL A 76 0.79 -1.90 -10.21
CA VAL A 76 0.37 -0.49 -10.21
C VAL A 76 -0.73 -0.27 -9.18
N TRP A 77 -0.62 0.82 -8.43
CA TRP A 77 -1.73 1.43 -7.69
C TRP A 77 -2.36 2.55 -8.53
N GLY A 78 -3.69 2.58 -8.59
CA GLY A 78 -4.43 3.64 -9.25
C GLY A 78 -5.54 4.20 -8.37
N VAL A 79 -5.75 5.52 -8.43
CA VAL A 79 -6.86 6.23 -7.77
C VAL A 79 -7.76 6.81 -8.85
N TYR A 80 -8.98 6.31 -8.92
CA TYR A 80 -9.96 6.59 -9.97
C TYR A 80 -11.17 7.30 -9.37
N GLY A 81 -11.39 8.56 -9.78
CA GLY A 81 -12.58 9.31 -9.39
C GLY A 81 -13.83 8.88 -10.16
N PRO A 82 -14.97 9.54 -9.90
CA PRO A 82 -16.26 9.20 -10.49
C PRO A 82 -16.18 9.10 -12.02
N GLY A 83 -16.70 7.99 -12.58
CA GLY A 83 -16.77 7.77 -14.03
C GLY A 83 -15.43 7.55 -14.75
N ARG A 84 -14.30 7.55 -14.02
CA ARG A 84 -12.98 7.29 -14.61
C ARG A 84 -12.82 5.80 -14.87
N ARG A 85 -12.49 5.46 -16.12
CA ARG A 85 -12.13 4.09 -16.48
C ARG A 85 -10.81 3.70 -15.85
N TRP A 86 -10.71 2.44 -15.44
CA TRP A 86 -9.47 1.86 -14.95
C TRP A 86 -8.45 1.74 -16.07
N GLY A 87 -7.16 1.87 -15.73
CA GLY A 87 -6.07 1.67 -16.69
C GLY A 87 -5.86 0.21 -17.10
N ARG A 88 -6.50 -0.74 -16.40
CA ARG A 88 -6.40 -2.19 -16.63
C ARG A 88 -7.76 -2.85 -16.42
N SER A 89 -7.94 -4.07 -16.96
CA SER A 89 -9.18 -4.82 -16.83
C SER A 89 -9.46 -5.19 -15.37
N ARG A 90 -10.74 -5.31 -15.01
CA ARG A 90 -11.16 -5.70 -13.66
C ARG A 90 -10.63 -7.06 -13.22
N SER A 91 -10.46 -8.00 -14.16
CA SER A 91 -9.85 -9.31 -13.90
C SER A 91 -8.40 -9.25 -13.43
N ARG A 92 -7.71 -8.13 -13.65
CA ARG A 92 -6.33 -7.89 -13.20
C ARG A 92 -6.25 -7.15 -11.87
N ALA A 93 -7.38 -6.69 -11.33
CA ALA A 93 -7.40 -6.04 -10.02
C ALA A 93 -7.30 -7.09 -8.92
N TRP A 94 -6.35 -6.92 -8.01
CA TRP A 94 -6.20 -7.83 -6.87
C TRP A 94 -6.93 -7.29 -5.65
N LEU A 95 -7.01 -5.97 -5.53
CA LEU A 95 -7.72 -5.27 -4.48
C LEU A 95 -8.37 -4.00 -5.01
N VAL A 96 -9.62 -3.78 -4.60
CA VAL A 96 -10.41 -2.58 -4.87
C VAL A 96 -10.90 -2.08 -3.52
N VAL A 97 -10.56 -0.83 -3.18
CA VAL A 97 -11.03 -0.15 -1.98
C VAL A 97 -11.83 1.07 -2.43
N ARG A 98 -13.11 1.13 -2.07
CA ARG A 98 -14.02 2.20 -2.47
C ARG A 98 -14.32 3.12 -1.31
N ARG A 99 -14.25 4.43 -1.56
CA ARG A 99 -14.75 5.47 -0.65
C ARG A 99 -15.42 6.59 -1.42
N GLY A 100 -16.69 6.84 -1.12
CA GLY A 100 -17.58 7.65 -1.93
C GLY A 100 -17.63 7.13 -3.36
N ALA A 101 -17.39 8.04 -4.31
CA ALA A 101 -17.32 7.74 -5.74
C ALA A 101 -15.88 7.55 -6.24
N THR A 102 -14.91 7.39 -5.33
CA THR A 102 -13.50 7.14 -5.65
C THR A 102 -13.13 5.70 -5.36
N GLU A 103 -12.38 5.09 -6.28
CA GLU A 103 -11.85 3.73 -6.16
C GLU A 103 -10.33 3.77 -6.15
N VAL A 104 -9.75 3.06 -5.18
CA VAL A 104 -8.32 2.82 -5.06
C VAL A 104 -8.06 1.37 -5.39
N VAL A 105 -7.27 1.12 -6.44
CA VAL A 105 -7.17 -0.21 -7.05
C VAL A 105 -5.71 -0.62 -7.21
N GLU A 106 -5.39 -1.84 -6.78
CA GLU A 106 -4.10 -2.50 -7.02
C GLU A 106 -4.24 -3.49 -8.19
N PHE A 107 -3.27 -3.45 -9.10
CA PHE A 107 -3.18 -4.40 -10.22
C PHE A 107 -1.80 -5.04 -10.30
N ASP A 108 -1.77 -6.38 -10.40
CA ASP A 108 -0.62 -7.18 -10.83
C ASP A 108 0.68 -7.01 -10.00
N GLY A 109 0.59 -6.61 -8.73
CA GLY A 109 1.72 -6.58 -7.81
C GLY A 109 2.05 -7.99 -7.30
N PRO A 110 3.31 -8.47 -7.40
CA PRO A 110 3.67 -9.83 -7.00
C PRO A 110 3.44 -10.12 -5.51
N VAL A 111 3.39 -9.08 -4.67
CA VAL A 111 3.10 -9.19 -3.25
C VAL A 111 1.91 -8.29 -2.92
N LEU A 112 0.86 -8.93 -2.40
CA LEU A 112 -0.25 -8.30 -1.71
C LEU A 112 -0.71 -9.28 -0.64
N GLU A 113 -0.62 -8.89 0.62
CA GLU A 113 -0.93 -9.77 1.75
C GLU A 113 -1.51 -9.00 2.93
N LEU A 114 -2.38 -9.67 3.71
CA LEU A 114 -2.93 -9.15 4.95
C LEU A 114 -2.16 -9.72 6.14
N VAL A 115 -1.42 -8.86 6.83
CA VAL A 115 -0.56 -9.20 7.98
C VAL A 115 -0.95 -8.39 9.20
N THR A 116 -0.31 -8.68 10.34
CA THR A 116 -0.47 -7.86 11.56
C THR A 116 0.59 -6.76 11.61
N ALA A 117 0.32 -5.64 12.30
CA ALA A 117 1.33 -4.59 12.44
C ALA A 117 2.51 -5.06 13.31
N GLY A 118 2.28 -6.01 14.23
CA GLY A 118 3.36 -6.77 14.86
C GLY A 118 4.28 -7.43 13.83
N ARG A 119 3.72 -8.22 12.90
CA ARG A 119 4.52 -8.91 11.86
C ARG A 119 5.29 -7.95 10.96
N VAL A 120 4.70 -6.82 10.57
CA VAL A 120 5.38 -5.79 9.76
C VAL A 120 6.62 -5.25 10.48
N ARG A 121 6.52 -4.96 11.78
CA ARG A 121 7.64 -4.42 12.57
C ARG A 121 8.82 -5.38 12.70
N PHE A 122 8.56 -6.68 12.70
CA PHE A 122 9.59 -7.71 12.86
C PHE A 122 10.01 -8.37 11.55
N ASP A 123 9.51 -7.92 10.40
CA ASP A 123 9.95 -8.44 9.11
C ASP A 123 11.39 -7.99 8.85
N GLN A 124 12.33 -8.93 8.88
CA GLN A 124 13.76 -8.67 8.67
C GLN A 124 14.06 -8.07 7.29
N ARG A 125 13.20 -8.32 6.29
CA ARG A 125 13.35 -7.72 4.95
C ARG A 125 13.03 -6.22 4.98
N LEU A 126 12.10 -5.81 5.84
CA LEU A 126 11.76 -4.40 6.05
C LEU A 126 12.76 -3.73 6.99
N ALA A 127 13.22 -4.43 8.03
CA ALA A 127 14.24 -3.92 8.95
C ALA A 127 15.61 -3.63 8.29
N ALA A 128 15.93 -4.32 7.19
CA ALA A 128 17.17 -4.13 6.43
C ALA A 128 17.16 -2.93 5.47
N LEU A 129 16.01 -2.27 5.25
CA LEU A 129 15.87 -1.19 4.26
C LEU A 129 16.44 0.17 4.72
N GLY A 130 16.90 0.29 5.97
CA GLY A 130 17.43 1.54 6.51
C GLY A 130 16.32 2.60 6.71
N PRO A 131 16.65 3.81 7.20
CA PRO A 131 15.66 4.87 7.39
C PRO A 131 15.03 5.27 6.05
N ASP A 132 13.71 5.48 6.05
CA ASP A 132 12.98 5.92 4.86
C ASP A 132 13.45 7.32 4.44
N VAL A 133 13.93 7.43 3.21
CA VAL A 133 14.41 8.69 2.63
C VAL A 133 13.26 9.66 2.34
N LEU A 134 12.02 9.16 2.28
CA LEU A 134 10.81 9.93 1.98
C LEU A 134 9.92 10.19 3.20
N ALA A 135 10.28 9.69 4.39
CA ALA A 135 9.57 10.05 5.61
C ALA A 135 9.88 11.49 6.03
N ASP A 136 8.89 12.21 6.56
CA ASP A 136 9.06 13.60 7.05
C ASP A 136 10.14 13.74 8.14
N GLU A 137 10.51 12.63 8.79
CA GLU A 137 11.56 12.54 9.80
C GLU A 137 12.98 12.44 9.20
N PHE A 138 13.12 12.44 7.87
CA PHE A 138 14.41 12.36 7.19
C PHE A 138 15.23 13.65 7.38
N ARG A 139 16.08 13.67 8.41
CA ARG A 139 17.09 14.73 8.59
C ARG A 139 18.30 14.46 7.70
N ALA A 140 18.43 15.27 6.64
CA ALA A 140 19.57 15.31 5.72
C ALA A 140 20.95 15.44 6.40
N SER A 141 21.02 15.83 7.68
CA SER A 141 22.26 15.94 8.46
C SER A 141 22.90 14.59 8.85
N GLN A 142 22.25 13.45 8.61
CA GLN A 142 22.80 12.12 8.95
C GLN A 142 23.73 11.53 7.87
N PHE A 143 24.01 12.27 6.78
CA PHE A 143 24.66 11.71 5.59
C PHE A 143 26.21 11.60 5.56
N PRO A 144 27.06 12.25 6.37
CA PRO A 144 28.51 12.21 6.11
C PRO A 144 29.31 11.12 6.86
N ALA A 145 28.75 9.93 7.09
CA ALA A 145 29.52 8.81 7.68
C ALA A 145 29.60 7.53 6.84
N ARG A 146 28.81 7.39 5.76
CA ARG A 146 28.76 6.15 4.95
C ARG A 146 29.24 6.30 3.51
N LEU A 147 29.70 7.48 3.09
CA LEU A 147 30.20 7.73 1.73
C LEU A 147 31.73 7.56 1.57
N ARG A 148 32.41 6.90 2.51
CA ARG A 148 33.87 6.61 2.42
C ARG A 148 34.20 5.19 2.87
N ALA A 149 33.54 4.22 2.27
CA ALA A 149 34.02 2.85 2.24
C ALA A 149 33.65 2.29 0.85
N ASP A 150 34.43 2.73 -0.13
CA ASP A 150 34.85 2.00 -1.33
C ASP A 150 36.08 2.72 -1.90
#